data_AF-A0A954CRV5-F1
#
_entry.id   AF-A0A954CRV5-F1
#
_cell.length_a   1.000
_cell.length_b   1.000
_cell.length_c   1.000
_cell.angle_alpha   90.00
_cell.angle_beta   90.00
_cell.angle_gamma   90.00
#
_symmetry.space_group_name_H-M   'P 1'
#
loop_
_entity.id
_entity.type
_entity.pdbx_description
1 polymer ?
#
loop_
_entity_poly.entity_id
_entity_poly.type
_entity_poly.pdbx_seq_one_letter_code
_entity_poly.pdbx_strand_id
1 'polypeptide(L)' 'MKVKQLDHLNLSVINFEQSAEWYKRVLGFEIVEQGIQDGQPWGVIKNGDAMLCIYQHPEW' A
#
# COMPACT_ATOMS: atom_id res chain seq x y z
N MET A 1 -14.67 -23.62 9.07
CA MET A 1 -14.57 -22.60 8.01
C MET A 1 -13.11 -22.57 7.53
N LYS A 2 -12.84 -22.52 6.22
CA LYS A 2 -11.46 -22.49 5.69
C LYS A 2 -11.18 -21.10 5.11
N VAL A 3 -9.96 -20.59 5.27
CA VAL A 3 -9.48 -19.38 4.61
C VAL A 3 -9.57 -19.58 3.09
N LYS A 4 -10.13 -18.61 2.36
CA LYS A 4 -10.30 -18.68 0.90
C LYS A 4 -9.22 -17.91 0.15
N GLN A 5 -8.84 -16.74 0.67
CA GLN A 5 -7.80 -15.88 0.10
C GLN A 5 -7.25 -14.94 1.18
N LEU A 6 -6.10 -14.35 0.91
CA LEU A 6 -5.59 -13.19 1.66
C LEU A 6 -6.33 -11.94 1.16
N ASP A 7 -6.73 -11.07 2.08
CA ASP A 7 -7.46 -9.84 1.75
C ASP A 7 -6.48 -8.70 1.39
N HIS A 8 -5.53 -8.41 2.28
CA HIS A 8 -4.46 -7.44 2.04
C HIS A 8 -3.23 -7.74 2.90
N LEU A 9 -2.13 -7.07 2.56
CA LEU A 9 -0.93 -7.00 3.39
C LEU A 9 -0.68 -5.55 3.82
N ASN A 10 -0.31 -5.36 5.10
CA ASN A 10 0.09 -4.07 5.63
C ASN A 10 1.62 -3.98 5.61
N LEU A 11 2.16 -2.91 5.03
CA LEU A 11 3.59 -2.68 4.88
C LEU A 11 3.97 -1.28 5.37
N SER A 12 5.10 -1.18 6.06
CA SER A 12 5.73 0.10 6.36
C SER A 12 6.69 0.47 5.21
N VAL A 13 6.65 1.72 4.77
CA VAL A 13 7.52 2.26 3.72
C VAL A 13 8.20 3.54 4.17
N ILE A 14 9.42 3.80 3.72
CA ILE A 14 10.15 5.02 4.10
C ILE A 14 9.50 6.28 3.48
N ASN A 15 9.03 6.17 2.23
CA ASN A 15 8.38 7.25 1.50
C ASN A 15 7.18 6.72 0.71
N PHE A 16 5.99 7.23 1.01
CA PHE A 16 4.73 6.79 0.40
C PHE A 16 4.71 7.03 -1.11
N GLU A 17 4.99 8.25 -1.55
CA GLU A 17 4.87 8.65 -2.95
C GLU A 17 5.84 7.88 -3.84
N GLN A 18 7.11 7.76 -3.43
CA GLN A 18 8.11 6.97 -4.16
C GLN A 18 7.73 5.49 -4.23
N SER A 19 7.17 4.94 -3.14
CA SER A 19 6.76 3.54 -3.10
C SER A 19 5.56 3.29 -4.02
N ALA A 20 4.52 4.13 -3.92
CA ALA A 20 3.32 4.03 -4.76
C ALA A 20 3.67 4.15 -6.25
N GLU A 21 4.51 5.12 -6.62
CA GLU A 21 4.96 5.27 -8.02
C GLU A 21 5.80 4.09 -8.50
N TRP A 22 6.65 3.52 -7.65
CA TRP A 22 7.38 2.31 -7.99
C TRP A 22 6.43 1.13 -8.23
N TYR A 23 5.49 0.87 -7.32
CA TYR A 23 4.51 -0.20 -7.45
C TYR A 23 3.62 -0.03 -8.68
N LYS A 24 3.25 1.20 -9.01
CA LYS A 24 2.54 1.54 -10.25
C LYS A 24 3.35 1.21 -11.49
N ARG A 25 4.57 1.76 -11.59
CA ARG A 25 5.41 1.61 -12.78
C ARG A 25 5.87 0.17 -13.01
N VAL A 26 6.22 -0.54 -11.95
CA VAL A 26 6.85 -1.86 -12.04
C VAL A 26 5.82 -2.98 -12.04
N LEU A 27 4.78 -2.86 -11.21
CA LEU A 27 3.81 -3.93 -10.98
C LEU A 27 2.39 -3.56 -11.40
N GLY A 28 2.13 -2.35 -11.92
CA GLY A 28 0.81 -1.94 -12.40
C GLY A 28 -0.23 -1.72 -11.31
N PHE A 29 0.20 -1.43 -10.07
CA PHE A 29 -0.72 -1.07 -8.99
C PHE A 29 -1.25 0.35 -9.15
N GLU A 30 -2.49 0.57 -8.74
CA GLU A 30 -3.11 1.89 -8.68
C GLU A 30 -3.54 2.21 -7.25
N ILE A 31 -3.46 3.49 -6.85
CA ILE A 31 -3.98 3.95 -5.57
C ILE A 31 -5.51 3.94 -5.64
N VAL A 32 -6.15 3.25 -4.70
CA VAL A 32 -7.61 3.17 -4.60
C VAL A 32 -8.16 3.89 -3.36
N GLU A 33 -7.30 4.15 -2.38
CA GLU A 33 -7.61 4.95 -1.20
C GLU A 33 -6.31 5.56 -0.64
N GLN A 34 -6.37 6.77 -0.08
CA GLN A 34 -5.22 7.39 0.57
C GLN A 34 -5.65 8.42 1.62
N GLY A 35 -4.77 8.69 2.57
CA GLY A 35 -5.01 9.67 3.62
C GLY A 35 -3.75 10.00 4.43
N ILE A 36 -3.97 10.72 5.53
CA ILE A 36 -2.95 11.04 6.52
C ILE A 36 -3.34 10.36 7.84
N GLN A 37 -2.40 9.67 8.47
CA GLN A 37 -2.52 9.04 9.79
C GLN A 37 -1.29 9.40 10.62
N ASP A 38 -1.50 9.92 11.84
CA ASP A 38 -0.43 10.33 12.75
C ASP A 38 0.60 11.29 12.10
N GLY A 39 0.11 12.16 11.21
CA GLY A 39 0.92 13.12 10.47
C GLY A 39 1.73 12.53 9.29
N GLN A 40 1.56 11.24 8.98
CA GLN A 40 2.24 10.56 7.89
C GLN A 40 1.25 10.07 6.82
N PRO A 41 1.65 10.05 5.54
CA PRO A 41 0.80 9.53 4.46
C PRO A 41 0.65 8.00 4.52
N TRP A 42 -0.52 7.53 4.11
CA TRP A 42 -0.80 6.12 3.88
C TRP A 42 -1.71 5.96 2.65
N GLY A 43 -1.79 4.75 2.13
CA GLY A 43 -2.76 4.42 1.10
C GLY A 43 -2.91 2.94 0.81
N VAL A 44 -4.03 2.59 0.20
CA VAL A 44 -4.31 1.28 -0.35
C VAL A 44 -3.98 1.32 -1.83
N ILE A 45 -3.10 0.41 -2.25
CA ILE A 45 -2.79 0.18 -3.66
C ILE A 45 -3.29 -1.19 -4.09
N LYS A 46 -3.81 -1.28 -5.31
CA LYS A 46 -4.44 -2.51 -5.84
C LYS A 46 -4.02 -2.80 -7.28
N ASN A 47 -3.78 -4.06 -7.58
CA ASN A 47 -3.70 -4.60 -8.95
C ASN A 47 -4.44 -5.94 -9.01
N GLY A 48 -5.56 -5.99 -9.75
CA GLY A 48 -6.44 -7.16 -9.76
C GLY A 48 -6.94 -7.49 -8.36
N ASP A 49 -6.71 -8.72 -7.89
CA ASP A 49 -7.07 -9.16 -6.53
C ASP A 49 -5.96 -8.90 -5.49
N ALA A 50 -4.77 -8.46 -5.90
CA ALA A 50 -3.70 -8.13 -4.98
C ALA A 50 -3.90 -6.74 -4.39
N MET A 51 -3.90 -6.64 -3.05
CA MET A 51 -4.10 -5.39 -2.32
C MET A 51 -3.02 -5.22 -1.25
N LEU A 52 -2.38 -4.05 -1.25
CA LEU A 52 -1.41 -3.66 -0.24
C LEU A 52 -1.90 -2.38 0.43
N CYS A 53 -1.79 -2.30 1.75
CA CYS A 53 -1.90 -1.06 2.48
C CYS A 53 -0.50 -0.64 2.91
N ILE A 54 -0.05 0.52 2.42
CA ILE A 54 1.29 1.03 2.67
C ILE A 54 1.22 2.28 3.56
N TYR A 55 2.06 2.30 4.59
CA TYR A 55 2.09 3.35 5.61
C TYR A 55 3.48 3.96 5.67
N GLN A 56 3.58 5.28 5.60
CA GLN A 56 4.87 5.93 5.70
C GLN A 56 5.40 5.92 7.13
N HIS A 57 6.59 5.35 7.29
CA HIS A 57 7.40 5.37 8.51
C HIS A 57 8.84 5.77 8.12
N PRO A 58 9.17 7.08 8.13
CA PRO A 58 10.46 7.57 7.61
C PRO A 58 11.69 7.10 8.38
N GLU A 59 11.53 6.60 9.61
CA GLU A 59 12.61 6.22 10.52
C GLU A 59 12.91 4.71 10.54
N TRP A 60 12.22 3.91 9.74
CA TRP A 60 12.39 2.45 9.68
C TRP A 60 13.34 2.04 8.56
#